data_AF-A0AA39CS32-F1
#
_entry.id   AF-A0AA39CS32-F1
#
_cell.length_a   1.000
_cell.length_b   1.000
_cell.length_c   1.000
_cell.angle_alpha   90.00
_cell.angle_beta   90.00
_cell.angle_gamma   90.00
#
_symmetry.space_group_name_H-M   'P 1'
#
loop_
_entity.id
_entity.type
_entity.pdbx_description
1 polymer ?
#
loop_
_entity_poly.entity_id
_entity_poly.type
_entity_poly.pdbx_seq_one_letter_code
_entity_poly.pdbx_strand_id
1 'polypeptide(L)'
;MVQVSDNRTLVDLTLRGVSPGTYHATVRETGDISRGAGSTGGIWQAVKALGGFDQPRGMFGTVEVGQDGRGSAFLDRPVSIWEITGRSMVVSKQREGSFQTEDADTLVGVIARSAGVWDNDKTVCSCSGKTVWQERQEQMGRGMI
;
A
#
# COMPACT_ATOMS: atom_id res chain seq x y z
N MET A 1 -0.55 8.14 -0.68
CA MET A 1 -0.42 8.42 -2.13
C MET A 1 -1.14 9.73 -2.42
N VAL A 2 -0.54 10.60 -3.22
CA VAL A 2 -1.13 11.91 -3.59
C VAL A 2 -0.93 12.13 -5.09
N GLN A 3 -2.02 12.36 -5.81
CA GLN A 3 -1.97 12.72 -7.22
C GLN A 3 -1.61 14.21 -7.35
N VAL A 4 -0.55 14.52 -8.10
CA VAL A 4 -0.04 15.90 -8.28
C VAL A 4 -0.28 16.44 -9.68
N SER A 5 -0.61 15.58 -10.64
CA SER A 5 -1.16 15.95 -11.95
C SER A 5 -1.98 14.80 -12.54
N ASP A 6 -2.66 15.01 -13.67
CA ASP A 6 -3.59 14.04 -14.28
C ASP A 6 -3.03 12.63 -14.45
N ASN A 7 -1.71 12.48 -14.63
CA ASN A 7 -1.06 11.18 -14.77
C ASN A 7 0.22 11.08 -13.94
N ARG A 8 0.25 11.67 -12.75
CA ARG A 8 1.41 11.61 -11.85
C ARG A 8 0.98 11.52 -10.40
N THR A 9 1.40 10.45 -9.74
CA THR A 9 1.11 10.19 -8.33
C THR A 9 2.40 9.99 -7.55
N LEU A 10 2.52 10.70 -6.44
CA LEU A 10 3.58 10.54 -5.46
C LEU A 10 3.16 9.53 -4.40
N VAL A 11 4.10 8.64 -4.07
CA VAL A 11 3.92 7.56 -3.11
C VAL A 11 5.00 7.68 -2.05
N ASP A 12 4.59 8.04 -0.85
CA ASP A 12 5.39 7.88 0.35
C ASP A 12 5.12 6.48 0.91
N LEU A 13 6.14 5.62 0.88
CA LEU A 13 6.08 4.26 1.36
C LEU A 13 7.03 4.10 2.53
N THR A 14 6.48 3.72 3.69
CA THR A 14 7.25 3.46 4.92
C THR A 14 6.94 2.05 5.42
N LEU A 15 7.98 1.27 5.68
CA LEU A 15 7.92 -0.08 6.25
C LEU A 15 8.51 -0.05 7.65
N ARG A 16 7.87 -0.78 8.57
CA ARG A 16 8.32 -0.96 9.95
C ARG A 16 8.00 -2.37 10.42
N GLY A 17 8.91 -2.98 11.17
CA GLY A 17 8.69 -4.28 11.81
C GLY A 17 8.80 -5.48 10.87
N VAL A 18 9.46 -5.31 9.73
CA VAL A 18 9.77 -6.41 8.78
C VAL A 18 11.27 -6.70 8.82
N SER A 19 11.69 -7.88 8.38
CA SER A 19 13.10 -8.25 8.46
C SER A 19 13.95 -7.48 7.44
N PRO A 20 15.27 -7.32 7.67
CA PRO A 20 16.12 -6.55 6.77
C PRO A 20 16.15 -7.12 5.35
N GLY A 21 16.30 -6.24 4.34
CA GLY A 21 16.44 -6.61 2.93
C GLY A 21 15.70 -5.70 1.97
N THR A 22 15.76 -6.04 0.68
CA THR A 22 15.08 -5.33 -0.40
C THR A 22 13.65 -5.82 -0.56
N TYR A 23 12.69 -4.90 -0.48
CA TYR A 23 11.28 -5.16 -0.72
C TYR A 23 10.83 -4.52 -2.03
N HIS A 24 9.87 -5.18 -2.68
CA HIS A 24 9.26 -4.75 -3.94
C HIS A 24 7.82 -4.33 -3.70
N ALA A 25 7.50 -3.09 -4.04
CA ALA A 25 6.14 -2.57 -3.98
C ALA A 25 5.43 -2.80 -5.32
N THR A 26 4.34 -3.57 -5.29
CA THR A 26 3.55 -3.89 -6.47
C THR A 26 2.06 -3.62 -6.24
N VAL A 27 1.38 -3.06 -7.24
CA VAL A 27 -0.08 -2.99 -7.30
C VAL A 27 -0.59 -4.19 -8.08
N ARG A 28 -1.58 -4.86 -7.51
CA ARG A 28 -2.15 -6.11 -8.02
C ARG A 28 -3.47 -5.89 -8.72
N GLU A 29 -3.94 -6.91 -9.42
CA GLU A 29 -5.16 -6.83 -10.21
C GLU A 29 -6.42 -6.64 -9.37
N THR A 30 -6.53 -7.32 -8.24
CA THR A 30 -7.73 -7.31 -7.39
C THR A 30 -7.45 -6.69 -6.02
N GLY A 31 -8.50 -6.21 -5.36
CA GLY A 31 -8.49 -5.87 -3.93
C GLY A 31 -8.87 -7.05 -3.03
N ASP A 32 -8.85 -8.28 -3.54
CA ASP A 32 -9.22 -9.47 -2.76
C ASP A 32 -8.05 -9.91 -1.88
N ILE A 33 -8.18 -9.65 -0.57
CA ILE A 33 -7.21 -10.04 0.47
C ILE A 33 -7.73 -11.20 1.34
N SER A 34 -8.77 -11.93 0.89
CA SER A 34 -9.35 -13.06 1.64
C SER A 34 -8.36 -14.17 1.97
N ARG A 35 -7.31 -14.33 1.15
CA ARG A 35 -6.17 -15.24 1.38
C ARG A 35 -4.84 -14.49 1.38
N GLY A 36 -4.82 -13.31 1.98
CA GLY A 36 -3.64 -12.44 2.01
C GLY A 36 -3.18 -12.05 0.61
N ALA A 37 -1.87 -12.03 0.37
CA ALA A 37 -1.31 -11.69 -0.93
C ALA A 37 -1.66 -12.73 -2.03
N GLY A 38 -2.00 -13.97 -1.65
CA GLY A 38 -2.30 -15.07 -2.59
C GLY A 38 -3.60 -14.92 -3.39
N SER A 39 -4.56 -14.09 -2.93
CA SER A 39 -5.83 -13.82 -3.63
C SER A 39 -5.83 -12.55 -4.49
N THR A 40 -4.72 -11.82 -4.53
CA THR A 40 -4.63 -10.48 -5.15
C THR A 40 -4.55 -10.48 -6.68
N GLY A 41 -4.43 -11.65 -7.32
CA GLY A 41 -4.19 -11.77 -8.75
C GLY A 41 -2.77 -11.40 -9.16
N GLY A 42 -2.51 -11.18 -10.45
CA GLY A 42 -1.19 -10.82 -10.97
C GLY A 42 -0.78 -9.37 -10.65
N ILE A 43 0.40 -8.96 -11.13
CA ILE A 43 0.77 -7.54 -11.14
C ILE A 43 -0.09 -6.81 -12.16
N TRP A 44 -0.70 -5.69 -11.75
CA TRP A 44 -1.58 -4.93 -12.60
C TRP A 44 -0.89 -4.47 -13.90
N GLN A 45 -1.52 -4.78 -15.03
CA GLN A 45 -1.02 -4.54 -16.40
C GLN A 45 0.30 -5.23 -16.78
N ALA A 46 0.71 -6.29 -16.09
CA ALA A 46 1.91 -7.05 -16.47
C ALA A 46 1.83 -7.68 -17.88
N VAL A 47 0.65 -8.18 -18.28
CA VAL A 47 0.45 -8.79 -19.62
C VAL A 47 0.60 -7.77 -20.75
N LYS A 48 0.27 -6.49 -20.51
CA LYS A 48 0.43 -5.43 -21.52
C LYS A 48 1.91 -5.07 -21.74
N ALA A 49 2.76 -5.25 -20.73
CA ALA A 49 4.21 -5.01 -20.83
C ALA A 49 4.94 -6.10 -21.66
N LEU A 50 4.43 -7.34 -21.67
CA LEU A 50 4.97 -8.44 -22.50
C LEU A 50 4.83 -8.20 -24.02
N GLY A 51 4.02 -7.21 -24.42
CA GLY A 51 3.84 -6.77 -25.80
C GLY A 51 4.89 -5.78 -26.33
N GLY A 52 5.98 -5.53 -25.59
CA GLY A 52 7.15 -4.79 -26.09
C GLY A 52 7.31 -3.34 -25.62
N PHE A 53 6.62 -2.90 -24.57
CA PHE A 53 6.77 -1.55 -24.02
C PHE A 53 6.70 -1.53 -22.49
N ASP A 54 7.72 -0.90 -21.89
CA ASP A 54 7.83 -0.40 -20.51
C ASP A 54 7.64 -1.39 -19.33
N GLN A 55 8.15 -1.04 -18.14
CA GLN A 55 7.87 -1.82 -16.92
C GLN A 55 6.35 -1.90 -16.66
N PRO A 56 5.83 -3.01 -16.08
CA PRO A 56 4.43 -3.10 -15.69
C PRO A 56 4.00 -1.88 -14.86
N ARG A 57 2.87 -1.24 -15.19
CA ARG A 57 2.37 -0.07 -14.45
C ARG A 57 2.10 -0.37 -12.97
N GLY A 58 1.85 -1.64 -12.64
CA GLY A 58 1.76 -2.12 -11.27
C GLY A 58 3.09 -2.18 -10.51
N MET A 59 4.24 -1.94 -11.14
CA MET A 59 5.54 -1.94 -10.48
C MET A 59 5.88 -0.54 -9.94
N PHE A 60 5.77 -0.38 -8.62
CA PHE A 60 5.91 0.93 -7.99
C PHE A 60 7.36 1.26 -7.62
N GLY A 61 8.14 0.26 -7.22
CA GLY A 61 9.56 0.43 -6.93
C GLY A 61 10.06 -0.52 -5.84
N THR A 62 11.17 -0.15 -5.23
CA THR A 62 11.81 -0.89 -4.14
C THR A 62 11.97 -0.07 -2.88
N VAL A 63 12.02 -0.75 -1.74
CA VAL A 63 12.36 -0.17 -0.44
C VAL A 63 13.46 -1.02 0.17
N GLU A 64 14.54 -0.38 0.60
CA GLU A 64 15.56 -1.03 1.41
C GLU A 64 15.20 -0.94 2.89
N VAL A 65 15.15 -2.09 3.56
CA VAL A 65 14.87 -2.18 4.99
C VAL A 65 16.18 -2.47 5.72
N GLY A 66 16.53 -1.58 6.66
CA GLY A 66 17.72 -1.68 7.48
C GLY A 66 17.62 -2.73 8.59
N GLN A 67 18.73 -2.91 9.31
CA GLN A 67 18.84 -3.81 10.47
C GLN A 67 17.84 -3.48 11.60
N ASP A 68 17.38 -2.23 11.68
CA ASP A 68 16.38 -1.76 12.63
C ASP A 68 14.94 -2.09 12.21
N GLY A 69 14.77 -2.83 11.11
CA GLY A 69 13.47 -3.23 10.57
C GLY A 69 12.66 -2.06 10.00
N ARG A 70 13.33 -0.97 9.59
CA ARG A 70 12.70 0.21 9.00
C ARG A 70 13.25 0.47 7.60
N GLY A 71 12.36 0.92 6.73
CA GLY A 71 12.70 1.34 5.38
C GLY A 71 11.71 2.36 4.88
N SER A 72 12.16 3.28 4.03
CA SER A 72 11.29 4.28 3.41
C SER A 72 11.72 4.54 1.98
N ALA A 73 10.75 4.77 1.09
CA ALA A 73 10.99 5.22 -0.25
C ALA A 73 9.95 6.26 -0.66
N PHE A 74 10.42 7.25 -1.41
CA PHE A 74 9.56 8.22 -2.07
C PHE A 74 9.55 7.91 -3.57
N LEU A 75 8.39 7.53 -4.09
CA LEU A 75 8.24 7.01 -5.46
C LEU A 75 7.34 7.95 -6.26
N ASP A 76 7.73 8.20 -7.50
CA ASP A 76 6.97 8.97 -8.47
C ASP A 76 6.50 8.05 -9.60
N ARG A 77 5.18 7.90 -9.77
CA ARG A 77 4.57 6.95 -10.72
C ARG A 77 3.62 7.63 -11.71
N PRO A 78 3.69 7.27 -13.01
CA PRO A 78 2.78 7.78 -14.03
C PRO A 78 1.41 7.05 -13.99
N VAL A 79 0.67 7.30 -12.93
CA VAL A 79 -0.61 6.65 -12.63
C VAL A 79 -1.58 7.62 -12.01
N SER A 80 -2.86 7.49 -12.35
CA SER A 80 -3.94 8.20 -11.68
C SER A 80 -4.47 7.39 -10.50
N ILE A 81 -4.85 8.06 -9.40
CA ILE A 81 -5.35 7.39 -8.18
C ILE A 81 -6.61 6.56 -8.46
N TRP A 82 -7.49 7.03 -9.35
CA TRP A 82 -8.72 6.32 -9.69
C TRP A 82 -8.47 4.98 -10.38
N GLU A 83 -7.33 4.80 -11.06
CA GLU A 83 -6.98 3.54 -11.75
C GLU A 83 -6.62 2.41 -10.77
N ILE A 84 -6.13 2.79 -9.58
CA ILE A 84 -5.60 1.87 -8.56
C ILE A 84 -6.48 1.74 -7.32
N THR A 85 -7.42 2.65 -7.12
CA THR A 85 -8.37 2.59 -6.00
C THR A 85 -9.20 1.30 -6.08
N GLY A 86 -9.28 0.55 -4.97
CA GLY A 86 -9.98 -0.74 -4.89
C GLY A 86 -9.14 -1.94 -5.35
N ARG A 87 -7.92 -1.71 -5.84
CA ARG A 87 -6.90 -2.77 -6.01
C ARG A 87 -6.14 -2.98 -4.71
N SER A 88 -5.27 -3.98 -4.67
CA SER A 88 -4.35 -4.18 -3.54
C SER A 88 -2.93 -3.76 -3.90
N MET A 89 -2.20 -3.33 -2.87
CA MET A 89 -0.75 -3.17 -2.89
C MET A 89 -0.14 -4.32 -2.09
N VAL A 90 0.87 -4.97 -2.68
CA VAL A 90 1.69 -6.00 -2.03
C VAL A 90 3.12 -5.51 -1.95
N VAL A 91 3.71 -5.59 -0.76
CA VAL A 91 5.12 -5.28 -0.51
C VAL A 91 5.79 -6.53 0.05
N SER A 92 6.71 -7.11 -0.73
CA SER A 92 7.37 -8.37 -0.39
C SER A 92 8.79 -8.41 -0.92
N LYS A 93 9.65 -9.24 -0.33
CA LYS A 93 10.98 -9.57 -0.87
C LYS A 93 10.90 -10.32 -2.21
N GLN A 94 9.78 -11.01 -2.46
CA GLN A 94 9.51 -11.69 -3.72
C GLN A 94 8.70 -10.79 -4.66
N ARG A 95 9.10 -10.72 -5.94
CA ARG A 95 8.42 -9.90 -6.96
C ARG A 95 7.17 -10.58 -7.51
N GLU A 96 7.33 -11.85 -7.87
CA GLU A 96 6.34 -12.68 -8.53
C GLU A 96 6.40 -14.10 -7.98
N GLY A 97 5.34 -14.87 -8.21
CA GLY A 97 5.19 -16.23 -7.69
C GLY A 97 4.04 -16.36 -6.70
N SER A 98 3.87 -17.58 -6.19
CA SER A 98 2.91 -17.86 -5.13
C SER A 98 3.44 -17.31 -3.80
N PHE A 99 2.81 -16.25 -3.30
CA PHE A 99 3.09 -15.79 -1.95
C PHE A 99 2.78 -16.89 -0.94
N GLN A 100 3.70 -17.09 0.01
CA GLN A 100 3.46 -18.02 1.10
C GLN A 100 2.34 -17.48 1.99
N THR A 101 1.47 -18.37 2.45
CA THR A 101 0.45 -18.05 3.44
C THR A 101 1.14 -17.71 4.76
N GLU A 102 0.76 -16.60 5.38
CA GLU A 102 1.32 -16.13 6.68
C GLU A 102 2.81 -15.78 6.68
N ASP A 103 3.35 -15.34 5.54
CA ASP A 103 4.70 -14.77 5.50
C ASP A 103 4.76 -13.38 6.18
N ALA A 104 5.55 -13.28 7.25
CA ALA A 104 5.77 -12.05 8.00
C ALA A 104 6.41 -10.92 7.15
N ASP A 105 7.13 -11.27 6.09
CA ASP A 105 7.78 -10.34 5.17
C ASP A 105 6.94 -10.05 3.91
N THR A 106 5.68 -10.48 3.88
CA THR A 106 4.75 -10.17 2.79
C THR A 106 3.58 -9.36 3.32
N LEU A 107 3.60 -8.06 3.08
CA LEU A 107 2.55 -7.13 3.49
C LEU A 107 1.56 -6.91 2.34
N VAL A 108 0.28 -6.87 2.66
CA VAL A 108 -0.80 -6.62 1.70
C VAL A 108 -1.85 -5.68 2.27
N GLY A 109 -2.41 -4.82 1.42
CA GLY A 109 -3.54 -3.98 1.79
C GLY A 109 -4.30 -3.47 0.57
N VAL A 110 -5.59 -3.19 0.77
CA VAL A 110 -6.42 -2.58 -0.27
C VAL A 110 -6.14 -1.08 -0.35
N ILE A 111 -5.95 -0.57 -1.57
CA ILE A 111 -5.79 0.85 -1.85
C ILE A 111 -7.15 1.52 -1.67
N ALA A 112 -7.33 2.12 -0.50
CA ALA A 112 -8.55 2.80 -0.12
C ALA A 112 -8.50 4.30 -0.45
N ARG A 113 -9.68 4.93 -0.50
CA ARG A 113 -9.80 6.38 -0.56
C ARG A 113 -9.45 6.97 0.80
N SER A 114 -8.61 8.00 0.80
CA SER A 114 -8.39 8.87 1.94
C SER A 114 -9.05 10.21 1.67
N ALA A 115 -9.44 10.91 2.74
CA ALA A 115 -9.87 12.29 2.62
C ALA A 115 -8.69 13.17 2.17
N GLY A 116 -8.99 14.17 1.35
CA GLY A 116 -8.07 15.27 1.07
C GLY A 116 -7.88 16.16 2.29
N VAL A 117 -6.98 17.12 2.16
CA VAL A 117 -6.79 18.15 3.19
C VAL A 117 -8.11 18.90 3.34
N TRP A 118 -8.67 18.93 4.54
CA TRP A 118 -9.97 19.54 4.89
C TRP A 118 -11.24 18.82 4.42
N ASP A 119 -11.15 17.62 3.83
CA ASP A 119 -12.35 16.86 3.39
C ASP A 119 -12.92 15.92 4.47
N ASN A 120 -12.31 15.86 5.66
CA ASN A 120 -12.72 14.93 6.72
C ASN A 120 -13.33 15.64 7.93
N ASP A 121 -14.62 15.96 7.85
CA ASP A 121 -15.40 16.50 8.97
C ASP A 121 -15.90 15.42 9.95
N LYS A 122 -15.29 14.23 9.94
CA LYS A 122 -15.71 13.12 10.82
C LYS A 122 -15.48 13.49 12.28
N THR A 123 -16.58 13.73 12.98
CA THR A 123 -16.57 14.07 14.41
C THR A 123 -16.70 12.82 15.29
N VAL A 124 -17.36 11.76 14.79
CA VAL A 124 -17.68 10.53 15.53
C VAL A 124 -17.36 9.29 14.69
N CYS A 125 -16.77 8.27 15.30
CA CYS A 125 -16.52 6.97 14.69
C CYS A 125 -17.70 6.02 14.97
N SER A 126 -18.41 5.56 13.93
CA SER A 126 -19.57 4.67 14.10
C SER A 126 -19.23 3.30 14.70
N CYS A 127 -17.97 2.86 14.62
CA CYS A 127 -17.54 1.57 15.17
C CYS A 127 -17.47 1.58 16.71
N SER A 128 -17.19 2.74 17.32
CA SER A 128 -17.06 2.89 18.77
C SER A 128 -18.13 3.80 19.38
N GLY A 129 -18.80 4.60 18.56
CA GLY A 129 -19.70 5.67 18.99
C GLY A 129 -19.00 6.87 19.63
N LYS A 130 -17.65 6.86 19.68
CA LYS A 130 -16.85 7.91 20.31
C LYS A 130 -16.46 8.98 19.31
N THR A 131 -16.19 10.19 19.81
CA THR A 131 -15.58 11.21 18.96
C THR A 131 -14.16 10.81 18.59
N VAL A 132 -13.67 11.27 17.43
CA VAL A 132 -12.29 10.98 17.01
C VAL A 132 -11.27 11.46 18.05
N TRP A 133 -11.60 12.52 18.80
CA TRP A 133 -10.80 13.03 19.92
C TRP A 133 -10.79 12.11 21.14
N GLN A 134 -11.93 11.52 21.47
CA GLN A 134 -12.03 10.52 22.55
C GLN A 134 -11.28 9.23 22.18
N GLU A 135 -11.43 8.77 20.94
CA GLU A 135 -10.63 7.63 20.44
C GLU A 135 -9.14 7.93 20.48
N ARG A 136 -8.72 9.14 20.05
CA ARG A 136 -7.32 9.53 20.11
C ARG A 136 -6.77 9.47 21.53
N GLN A 137 -7.48 9.98 22.53
CA GLN A 137 -7.01 9.90 23.92
C GLN A 137 -6.85 8.45 24.40
N GLU A 138 -7.79 7.57 24.05
CA GLU A 138 -7.68 6.14 24.38
C GLU A 138 -6.52 5.46 23.67
N GLN A 139 -6.30 5.78 22.39
CA GLN A 139 -5.20 5.19 21.62
C GLN A 139 -3.82 5.74 22.08
N MET A 140 -3.75 6.98 22.54
CA MET A 140 -2.55 7.53 23.20
C MET A 140 -2.18 6.74 24.46
N GLY A 141 -3.17 6.38 25.29
CA GLY A 141 -2.96 5.49 26.43
C GLY A 141 -2.50 4.07 26.05
N ARG A 142 -2.68 3.68 24.79
CA ARG A 142 -2.28 2.38 24.21
C ARG A 142 -1.03 2.47 23.33
N GLY A 143 -0.34 3.61 23.34
CA GLY A 143 0.95 3.79 22.66
C GLY A 143 0.88 4.22 21.20
N MET A 144 -0.28 4.63 20.67
CA MET A 144 -0.34 5.37 19.40
C MET A 144 -0.03 6.84 19.63
N ILE A 145 0.80 7.44 18.78
CA ILE A 145 1.21 8.85 18.87
C ILE A 145 0.22 9.74 18.10
#